data_AF-A0A1H0NRF0-F1
#
_entry.id   AF-A0A1H0NRF0-F1
#
_cell.length_a   1.000
_cell.length_b   1.000
_cell.length_c   1.000
_cell.angle_alpha   90.00
_cell.angle_beta   90.00
_cell.angle_gamma   90.00
#
_symmetry.space_group_name_H-M   'P 1'
#
loop_
_entity.id
_entity.type
_entity.pdbx_description
1 polymer ?
#
loop_
_entity_poly.entity_id
_entity_poly.type
_entity_poly.pdbx_seq_one_letter_code
_entity_poly.pdbx_strand_id
1 'polypeptide(L)'
;MISIGATNAARTQVQSFAEPKDLVAEAKLTKAAKAFKDATEAPLREKKDEEGVKVTFSGAALKALTEAKKPSNDIEDSGLPDNVQQVLKMIRKLKEQIAEKQAELQAVMADKSLSPDEARIKVSNLQGALAQLQASLMTAQTSLAKAMKGLSGEDALKAGSLAMA
;
A
#
# COMPACT_ATOMS: atom_id res chain seq x y z
N MET A 1 -29.37 9.60 50.94
CA MET A 1 -30.59 9.89 50.16
C MET A 1 -30.23 9.87 48.70
N ILE A 2 -30.82 8.94 47.94
CA ILE A 2 -30.56 8.70 46.53
C ILE A 2 -31.53 9.59 45.73
N SER A 3 -31.02 10.44 44.85
CA SER A 3 -31.82 11.16 43.86
C SER A 3 -31.27 10.84 42.48
N ILE A 4 -31.92 9.89 41.81
CA ILE A 4 -31.73 9.55 40.40
C ILE A 4 -32.77 10.40 39.65
N GLY A 5 -32.31 11.46 39.01
CA GLY A 5 -33.13 12.38 38.22
C GLY A 5 -32.84 12.23 36.73
N ALA A 6 -33.92 12.00 35.97
CA ALA A 6 -34.10 12.28 34.55
C ALA A 6 -33.32 11.43 33.52
N THR A 7 -33.98 10.35 33.11
CA THR A 7 -33.87 9.72 31.78
C THR A 7 -34.11 10.75 30.67
N ASN A 8 -33.07 11.05 29.88
CA ASN A 8 -33.17 11.88 28.69
C ASN A 8 -33.40 10.99 27.47
N ALA A 9 -34.67 10.79 27.09
CA ALA A 9 -35.06 10.08 25.88
C ALA A 9 -35.13 11.06 24.71
N ALA A 10 -33.99 11.33 24.08
CA ALA A 10 -33.95 12.00 22.77
C ALA A 10 -34.42 11.00 21.71
N ARG A 11 -35.73 11.01 21.48
CA ARG A 11 -36.44 10.27 20.43
C ARG A 11 -35.91 10.71 19.07
N THR A 12 -35.08 9.87 18.44
CA THR A 12 -34.63 10.05 17.07
C THR A 12 -35.85 9.99 16.15
N GLN A 13 -36.20 11.13 15.57
CA GLN A 13 -37.20 11.25 14.53
C GLN A 13 -36.65 10.55 13.28
N VAL A 14 -37.28 9.43 12.91
CA VAL A 14 -37.06 8.72 11.66
C VAL A 14 -37.51 9.66 10.53
N GLN A 15 -36.55 10.33 9.88
CA GLN A 15 -36.80 10.98 8.61
C GLN A 15 -36.91 9.87 7.54
N SER A 16 -38.14 9.64 7.13
CA SER A 16 -38.51 8.87 5.95
C SER A 16 -37.83 9.45 4.71
N PHE A 17 -36.91 8.69 4.13
CA PHE A 17 -36.42 8.94 2.78
C PHE A 17 -37.60 8.74 1.81
N ALA A 18 -38.02 9.82 1.17
CA ALA A 18 -38.93 9.78 0.05
C ALA A 18 -38.17 9.25 -1.18
N GLU A 19 -38.59 8.09 -1.69
CA GLU A 19 -38.27 7.65 -3.04
C GLU A 19 -39.12 8.43 -4.05
N PRO A 20 -38.54 9.00 -5.11
CA PRO A 20 -39.24 9.17 -6.38
C PRO A 20 -38.86 8.03 -7.33
N LYS A 21 -39.83 7.15 -7.54
CA LYS A 21 -39.94 6.27 -8.70
C LYS A 21 -40.31 7.11 -9.93
N ASP A 22 -40.02 6.56 -11.11
CA ASP A 22 -40.29 7.08 -12.45
C ASP A 22 -39.30 8.18 -12.88
N LEU A 23 -38.46 8.00 -13.91
CA LEU A 23 -38.88 7.69 -15.29
C LEU A 23 -37.86 6.78 -15.99
N VAL A 24 -38.32 5.58 -16.33
CA VAL A 24 -37.75 4.74 -17.38
C VAL A 24 -38.07 5.40 -18.72
N ALA A 25 -37.05 5.86 -19.45
CA ALA A 25 -37.17 6.21 -20.85
C ALA A 25 -36.25 5.30 -21.66
N GLU A 26 -36.79 4.14 -22.04
CA GLU A 26 -36.31 3.36 -23.17
C GLU A 26 -36.52 4.18 -24.47
N ALA A 27 -35.44 4.42 -25.20
CA ALA A 27 -35.50 4.66 -26.64
C ALA A 27 -34.57 3.65 -27.32
N LYS A 28 -35.20 2.63 -27.90
CA LYS A 28 -34.60 1.57 -28.70
C LYS A 28 -34.10 2.08 -30.06
N LEU A 29 -33.13 1.33 -30.59
CA LEU A 29 -32.75 1.21 -32.00
C LEU A 29 -32.15 2.49 -32.64
N THR A 30 -30.92 2.46 -33.15
CA THR A 30 -30.68 1.78 -34.43
C THR A 30 -29.18 1.56 -34.69
N LYS A 31 -28.94 0.34 -35.15
CA LYS A 31 -27.75 -0.19 -35.81
C LYS A 31 -27.45 0.61 -37.10
N ALA A 32 -26.29 1.24 -37.17
CA ALA A 32 -25.70 1.69 -38.43
C ALA A 32 -24.17 1.58 -38.37
N ALA A 33 -23.69 0.34 -38.26
CA ALA A 33 -22.36 0.03 -38.77
C ALA A 33 -22.42 0.10 -40.30
N LYS A 34 -21.35 0.66 -40.89
CA LYS A 34 -20.84 0.41 -42.25
C LYS A 34 -21.16 1.46 -43.32
N ALA A 35 -20.38 2.54 -43.32
CA ALA A 35 -19.93 3.21 -44.56
C ALA A 35 -18.76 4.16 -44.26
N PHE A 36 -17.55 3.61 -44.06
CA PHE A 36 -16.31 4.35 -44.32
C PHE A 36 -15.32 3.36 -44.94
N LYS A 37 -15.50 3.14 -46.25
CA LYS A 37 -14.44 2.69 -47.15
C LYS A 37 -14.15 3.83 -48.12
N ASP A 38 -12.88 3.98 -48.42
CA ASP A 38 -12.26 4.83 -49.43
C ASP A 38 -12.09 6.32 -49.12
N ALA A 39 -10.98 6.60 -48.44
CA ALA A 39 -10.07 7.68 -48.83
C ALA A 39 -8.64 7.26 -48.41
N THR A 40 -8.04 6.45 -49.26
CA THR A 40 -6.60 6.18 -49.28
C THR A 40 -5.87 7.44 -49.79
N GLU A 41 -4.63 7.61 -49.34
CA GLU A 41 -3.59 8.55 -49.82
C GLU A 41 -3.64 10.03 -49.37
N ALA A 42 -2.92 10.32 -48.27
CA ALA A 42 -2.00 11.46 -48.17
C ALA A 42 -0.93 11.17 -47.08
N PRO A 43 0.29 11.71 -47.19
CA PRO A 43 1.52 11.03 -46.77
C PRO A 43 1.74 10.98 -45.26
N LEU A 44 2.36 9.88 -44.85
CA LEU A 44 2.82 9.55 -43.49
C LEU A 44 3.60 10.73 -42.89
N ARG A 45 2.98 11.39 -41.91
CA ARG A 45 3.67 12.28 -40.97
C ARG A 45 4.85 11.53 -40.35
N GLU A 46 6.00 12.18 -40.39
CA GLU A 46 7.23 11.77 -39.73
C GLU A 46 6.94 11.34 -38.29
N LYS A 47 7.41 10.14 -37.93
CA LYS A 47 7.43 9.66 -36.55
C LYS A 47 8.34 10.59 -35.77
N LYS A 48 7.74 11.48 -34.99
CA LYS A 48 8.42 12.14 -33.89
C LYS A 48 8.59 11.08 -32.81
N ASP A 49 9.81 10.58 -32.69
CA ASP A 49 10.21 9.69 -31.60
C ASP A 49 9.80 10.34 -30.27
N GLU A 50 8.84 9.73 -29.59
CA GLU A 50 8.49 10.08 -28.23
C GLU A 50 9.71 9.77 -27.37
N GLU A 51 10.32 10.81 -26.80
CA GLU A 51 11.39 10.68 -25.81
C GLU A 51 10.88 9.80 -24.67
N GLY A 52 11.27 8.52 -24.70
CA GLY A 52 11.07 7.62 -23.58
C GLY A 52 11.75 8.24 -22.36
N VAL A 53 10.96 8.49 -21.30
CA VAL A 53 11.45 8.95 -20.01
C VAL A 53 12.45 7.92 -19.50
N LYS A 54 13.74 8.17 -19.73
CA LYS A 54 14.83 7.31 -19.27
C LYS A 54 15.04 7.57 -17.78
N VAL A 55 14.25 6.87 -16.95
CA VAL A 55 14.44 6.85 -15.50
C VAL A 55 15.78 6.21 -15.17
N THR A 56 16.78 7.05 -14.94
CA THR A 56 18.10 6.62 -14.48
C THR A 56 18.03 6.45 -12.97
N PHE A 57 17.79 5.21 -12.51
CA PHE A 57 17.96 4.87 -11.10
C PHE A 57 19.43 5.12 -10.73
N SER A 58 19.67 6.10 -9.86
CA SER A 58 21.03 6.47 -9.45
C SER A 58 21.72 5.25 -8.82
N GLY A 59 22.97 4.97 -9.21
CA GLY A 59 23.72 3.81 -8.75
C GLY A 59 23.86 3.70 -7.22
N ALA A 60 23.69 4.81 -6.49
CA ALA A 60 23.61 4.82 -5.03
C ALA A 60 22.39 4.06 -4.48
N ALA A 61 21.22 4.13 -5.15
CA ALA A 61 20.04 3.34 -4.77
C ALA A 61 20.27 1.85 -5.02
N LEU A 62 20.94 1.49 -6.12
CA LEU A 62 21.32 0.11 -6.41
C LEU A 62 22.36 -0.41 -5.41
N LYS A 63 23.29 0.44 -4.97
CA LYS A 63 24.33 0.11 -3.99
C LYS A 63 23.77 -0.02 -2.57
N ALA A 64 22.81 0.81 -2.18
CA ALA A 64 22.05 0.63 -0.94
C ALA A 64 21.27 -0.69 -0.94
N LEU A 65 20.70 -1.08 -2.09
CA LEU A 65 20.04 -2.39 -2.24
C LEU A 65 21.02 -3.58 -2.16
N THR A 66 22.28 -3.42 -2.57
CA THR A 66 23.29 -4.49 -2.48
C THR A 66 24.08 -4.49 -1.17
N GLU A 67 24.24 -3.35 -0.49
CA GLU A 67 24.81 -3.27 0.87
C GLU A 67 23.80 -3.69 1.94
N ALA A 68 22.49 -3.55 1.68
CA ALA A 68 21.43 -4.21 2.44
C ALA A 68 21.44 -5.76 2.32
N LYS A 69 22.40 -6.38 1.63
CA LYS A 69 22.55 -7.86 1.57
C LYS A 69 23.05 -8.52 2.86
N LYS A 70 23.31 -7.81 3.95
CA LYS A 70 23.87 -8.43 5.18
C LYS A 70 23.11 -8.31 6.52
N PRO A 71 21.82 -7.97 6.63
CA PRO A 71 21.09 -8.06 7.90
C PRO A 71 20.20 -9.31 8.03
N SER A 72 20.39 -10.37 7.22
CA SER A 72 19.51 -11.56 7.27
C SER A 72 20.25 -12.90 7.29
N ASN A 73 21.56 -12.90 7.56
CA ASN A 73 22.33 -14.13 7.65
C ASN A 73 21.83 -15.03 8.80
N ASP A 74 21.37 -14.43 9.90
CA ASP A 74 20.70 -15.12 11.01
C ASP A 74 19.47 -15.93 10.57
N ILE A 75 18.78 -15.49 9.52
CA ILE A 75 17.65 -16.21 8.93
C ILE A 75 18.14 -17.33 8.00
N GLU A 76 19.20 -17.09 7.24
CA GLU A 76 19.77 -18.07 6.29
C GLU A 76 20.44 -19.24 7.02
N ASP A 77 21.17 -18.94 8.10
CA ASP A 77 21.88 -19.91 8.92
C ASP A 77 20.96 -20.63 9.94
N SER A 78 19.67 -20.25 9.99
CA SER A 78 18.71 -20.77 10.98
C SER A 78 18.35 -22.25 10.80
N GLY A 79 18.55 -22.79 9.60
CA GLY A 79 18.10 -24.12 9.19
C GLY A 79 16.58 -24.24 8.99
N LEU A 80 15.85 -23.12 9.00
CA LEU A 80 14.40 -23.10 8.77
C LEU A 80 14.07 -23.40 7.30
N PRO A 81 12.85 -23.88 6.99
CA PRO A 81 12.43 -24.05 5.60
C PRO A 81 12.46 -22.75 4.81
N ASP A 82 12.82 -22.82 3.53
CA ASP A 82 12.98 -21.65 2.64
C ASP A 82 11.76 -20.71 2.65
N ASN A 83 10.55 -21.27 2.65
CA ASN A 83 9.31 -20.49 2.73
C ASN A 83 9.26 -19.62 4.00
N VAL A 84 9.64 -20.18 5.15
CA VAL A 84 9.67 -19.46 6.43
C VAL A 84 10.75 -18.38 6.39
N GLN A 85 11.93 -18.72 5.89
CA GLN A 85 13.03 -17.76 5.73
C GLN A 85 12.65 -16.58 4.83
N GLN A 86 11.97 -16.85 3.71
CA GLN A 86 11.52 -15.81 2.78
C GLN A 86 10.51 -14.85 3.43
N VAL A 87 9.55 -15.38 4.19
CA VAL A 87 8.58 -14.55 4.92
C VAL A 87 9.29 -13.71 6.00
N LEU A 88 10.26 -14.28 6.73
CA LEU A 88 11.05 -13.55 7.73
C LEU A 88 11.86 -12.41 7.10
N LYS A 89 12.52 -12.66 5.96
CA LYS A 89 13.24 -11.63 5.19
C LYS A 89 12.30 -10.50 4.75
N MET A 90 11.09 -10.85 4.31
CA MET A 90 10.07 -9.86 3.95
C MET A 90 9.63 -9.03 5.16
N ILE A 91 9.40 -9.65 6.32
CA ILE A 91 9.07 -8.94 7.57
C ILE A 91 10.20 -7.96 7.95
N ARG A 92 11.46 -8.38 7.93
CA ARG A 92 12.59 -7.51 8.26
C ARG A 92 12.68 -6.32 7.31
N LYS A 93 12.56 -6.56 6.00
CA LYS A 93 12.52 -5.48 5.01
C LYS A 93 11.37 -4.49 5.24
N LEU A 94 10.17 -4.99 5.58
CA LEU A 94 9.02 -4.12 5.87
C LEU A 94 9.26 -3.28 7.13
N LYS A 95 9.86 -3.85 8.18
CA LYS A 95 10.25 -3.10 9.38
C LYS A 95 11.27 -2.00 9.08
N GLU A 96 12.30 -2.30 8.28
CA GLU A 96 13.30 -1.32 7.84
C GLU A 96 12.65 -0.16 7.07
N GLN A 97 11.79 -0.47 6.11
CA GLN A 97 11.05 0.54 5.34
C GLN A 97 10.13 1.38 6.22
N ILE A 98 9.49 0.79 7.22
CA ILE A 98 8.68 1.52 8.20
C ILE A 98 9.56 2.48 8.99
N ALA A 99 10.69 2.02 9.51
CA ALA A 99 11.61 2.85 10.29
C ALA A 99 12.16 4.02 9.46
N GLU A 100 12.55 3.77 8.21
CA GLU A 100 12.99 4.80 7.26
C GLU A 100 11.90 5.85 7.04
N LYS A 101 10.66 5.42 6.75
CA LYS A 101 9.54 6.35 6.52
C LYS A 101 9.10 7.09 7.77
N GLN A 102 9.25 6.50 8.95
CA GLN A 102 9.04 7.18 10.22
C GLN A 102 10.10 8.26 10.46
N ALA A 103 11.37 7.98 10.15
CA ALA A 103 12.44 8.96 10.24
C ALA A 103 12.24 10.10 9.23
N GLU A 104 11.82 9.79 8.00
CA GLU A 104 11.48 10.80 6.98
C GLU A 104 10.32 11.68 7.43
N LEU A 105 9.29 11.09 8.04
CA LEU A 105 8.16 11.84 8.61
C LEU A 105 8.64 12.81 9.69
N GLN A 106 9.49 12.37 10.61
CA GLN A 106 10.05 13.22 11.65
C GLN A 106 10.93 14.33 11.05
N ALA A 107 11.72 14.02 10.03
CA ALA A 107 12.56 15.00 9.33
C ALA A 107 11.70 16.08 8.66
N VAL A 108 10.63 15.71 7.97
CA VAL A 108 9.69 16.67 7.36
C VAL A 108 9.02 17.56 8.41
N MET A 109 8.67 17.00 9.57
CA MET A 109 8.08 17.77 10.66
C MET A 109 9.08 18.72 11.35
N ALA A 110 10.37 18.37 11.37
CA ALA A 110 11.43 19.20 11.93
C ALA A 110 11.98 20.25 10.94
N ASP A 111 11.77 20.03 9.65
CA ASP A 111 12.25 20.88 8.58
C ASP A 111 11.45 22.19 8.49
N LYS A 112 12.09 23.29 8.92
CA LYS A 112 11.52 24.64 8.90
C LYS A 112 11.65 25.33 7.54
N SER A 113 12.31 24.70 6.56
CA SER A 113 12.51 25.27 5.22
C SER A 113 11.29 25.06 4.31
N LEU A 114 10.41 24.12 4.66
CA LEU A 114 9.20 23.82 3.90
C LEU A 114 8.08 24.81 4.21
N SER A 115 7.28 25.16 3.19
CA SER A 115 6.03 25.87 3.43
C SER A 115 5.01 24.98 4.18
N PRO A 116 4.05 25.57 4.92
CA PRO A 116 3.05 24.79 5.66
C PRO A 116 2.24 23.82 4.78
N ASP A 117 1.91 24.23 3.55
CA ASP A 117 1.16 23.40 2.61
C ASP A 117 2.01 22.24 2.07
N GLU A 118 3.27 22.48 1.72
CA GLU A 118 4.19 21.42 1.27
C GLU A 118 4.46 20.40 2.37
N ALA A 119 4.70 20.87 3.60
CA ALA A 119 4.88 20.00 4.76
C ALA A 119 3.63 19.13 4.98
N ARG A 120 2.43 19.72 4.90
CA ARG A 120 1.17 18.99 5.05
C ARG A 120 0.97 17.91 3.99
N ILE A 121 1.25 18.22 2.73
CA ILE A 121 1.14 17.24 1.62
C ILE A 121 2.13 16.10 1.84
N LYS A 122 3.40 16.40 2.15
CA LYS A 122 4.42 15.38 2.42
C LYS A 122 4.06 14.49 3.61
N VAL A 123 3.63 15.08 4.71
CA VAL A 123 3.16 14.35 5.90
C VAL A 123 2.00 13.41 5.56
N SER A 124 0.98 13.90 4.84
CA SER A 124 -0.17 13.08 4.42
C SER A 124 0.26 11.88 3.57
N ASN A 125 1.18 12.09 2.62
CA ASN A 125 1.69 11.02 1.77
C ASN A 125 2.49 9.98 2.57
N LEU A 126 3.35 10.44 3.48
CA LEU A 126 4.15 9.57 4.36
C LEU A 126 3.25 8.76 5.31
N GLN A 127 2.20 9.37 5.85
CA GLN A 127 1.21 8.68 6.69
C GLN A 127 0.47 7.59 5.92
N GLY A 128 0.05 7.87 4.68
CA GLY A 128 -0.57 6.86 3.81
C GLY A 128 0.37 5.70 3.46
N ALA A 129 1.63 6.01 3.12
CA ALA A 129 2.65 5.01 2.86
C ALA A 129 2.93 4.15 4.10
N LEU A 130 3.03 4.75 5.28
CA LEU A 130 3.19 4.04 6.55
C LEU A 130 2.00 3.11 6.82
N ALA A 131 0.76 3.56 6.62
CA ALA A 131 -0.42 2.71 6.80
C ALA A 131 -0.38 1.47 5.89
N GLN A 132 0.02 1.64 4.63
CA GLN A 132 0.16 0.54 3.69
C GLN A 132 1.28 -0.44 4.06
N LEU A 133 2.43 0.07 4.51
CA LEU A 133 3.53 -0.76 4.99
C LEU A 133 3.15 -1.56 6.24
N GLN A 134 2.40 -0.96 7.16
CA GLN A 134 1.89 -1.64 8.35
C GLN A 134 0.89 -2.74 7.99
N ALA A 135 -0.02 -2.51 7.03
CA ALA A 135 -0.92 -3.54 6.53
C ALA A 135 -0.16 -4.71 5.86
N SER A 136 0.90 -4.39 5.11
CA SER A 136 1.78 -5.39 4.50
C SER A 136 2.52 -6.20 5.56
N LEU A 137 2.99 -5.57 6.64
CA LEU A 137 3.63 -6.23 7.78
C LEU A 137 2.68 -7.21 8.47
N MET A 138 1.45 -6.80 8.75
CA MET A 138 0.41 -7.68 9.33
C MET A 138 0.11 -8.88 8.44
N THR A 139 0.07 -8.66 7.13
CA THR A 139 -0.13 -9.74 6.13
C THR A 139 1.04 -10.72 6.15
N ALA A 140 2.28 -10.21 6.19
CA ALA A 140 3.49 -11.02 6.30
C ALA A 140 3.51 -11.84 7.60
N GLN A 141 3.17 -11.24 8.73
CA GLN A 141 3.05 -11.92 10.03
C GLN A 141 1.98 -13.02 10.00
N THR A 142 0.85 -12.79 9.33
CA THR A 142 -0.18 -13.83 9.14
C THR A 142 0.32 -14.97 8.27
N SER A 143 1.10 -14.67 7.22
CA SER A 143 1.74 -15.69 6.39
C SER A 143 2.75 -16.51 7.18
N LEU A 144 3.54 -15.86 8.04
CA LEU A 144 4.49 -16.53 8.94
C LEU A 144 3.75 -17.47 9.89
N ALA A 145 2.70 -17.00 10.54
CA ALA A 145 1.89 -17.82 11.45
C ALA A 145 1.30 -19.06 10.76
N LYS A 146 0.93 -18.96 9.48
CA LYS A 146 0.48 -20.12 8.68
C LYS A 146 1.64 -21.05 8.36
N ALA A 147 2.79 -20.52 7.95
CA ALA A 147 3.98 -21.31 7.65
C ALA A 147 4.48 -22.08 8.89
N MET A 148 4.34 -21.49 10.08
CA MET A 148 4.74 -22.10 11.35
C MET A 148 3.87 -23.30 11.77
N LYS A 149 2.62 -23.42 11.31
CA LYS A 149 1.72 -24.53 11.70
C LYS A 149 2.21 -25.91 11.23
N GLY A 150 3.07 -25.96 10.22
CA GLY A 150 3.66 -27.21 9.72
C GLY A 150 5.06 -27.51 10.27
N LEU A 151 5.57 -26.69 11.19
CA LEU A 151 6.93 -26.82 11.73
C LEU A 151 6.96 -27.67 13.00
N SER A 152 8.15 -28.17 13.34
CA SER A 152 8.44 -28.67 14.68
C SER A 152 8.28 -27.54 15.71
N GLY A 153 8.02 -27.88 16.97
CA GLY A 153 7.92 -26.88 18.05
C GLY A 153 9.17 -26.00 18.16
N GLU A 154 10.36 -26.60 18.00
CA GLU A 154 11.65 -25.91 18.02
C GLU A 154 11.81 -24.92 16.86
N ASP A 155 11.46 -25.33 15.65
CA ASP A 155 11.54 -24.47 14.46
C ASP A 155 10.51 -23.34 14.51
N ALA A 156 9.32 -23.60 15.04
CA ALA A 156 8.32 -22.57 15.28
C ALA A 156 8.82 -21.53 16.30
N LEU A 157 9.46 -21.96 17.38
CA LEU A 157 10.06 -21.06 18.37
C LEU A 157 11.18 -20.21 17.74
N LYS A 158 12.08 -20.84 16.97
CA LYS A 158 13.17 -20.15 16.28
C LYS A 158 12.66 -19.13 15.26
N ALA A 159 11.65 -19.49 14.46
CA ALA A 159 11.01 -18.57 13.53
C ALA A 159 10.36 -17.39 14.26
N GLY A 160 9.70 -17.64 15.38
CA GLY A 160 9.13 -16.60 16.24
C GLY A 160 10.18 -15.63 16.79
N SER A 161 11.32 -16.14 17.28
CA SER A 161 12.40 -15.30 17.79
C SER A 161 13.03 -14.43 16.70
N LEU A 162 13.25 -14.99 15.50
CA LEU A 162 13.82 -14.27 14.36
C LEU A 162 12.85 -13.21 13.81
N ALA A 163 11.54 -13.45 13.87
CA ALA A 163 10.54 -12.47 13.46
C ALA A 163 10.51 -11.22 14.35
N MET A 164 11.00 -11.34 15.59
CA MET A 164 11.03 -10.24 16.57
C MET A 164 12.37 -9.47 16.55
N ALA A 165 13.43 -10.09 16.04
CA ALA A 165 14.71 -9.44 15.75
C ALA A 165 14.60 -8.42 14.60
#